data_AF-A0A935EDS6-F1
#
_entry.id   AF-A0A935EDS6-F1
#
_cell.length_a   1.000
_cell.length_b   1.000
_cell.length_c   1.000
_cell.angle_alpha   90.00
_cell.angle_beta   90.00
_cell.angle_gamma   90.00
#
_symmetry.space_group_name_H-M   'P 1'
#
loop_
_entity.id
_entity.type
_entity.pdbx_description
1 polymer ?
#
loop_
_entity_poly.entity_id
_entity_poly.type
_entity_poly.pdbx_seq_one_letter_code
_entity_poly.pdbx_strand_id
1 'polypeptide(L)'
;MIISRRSLLCSATLLPILTLPGCAETGRFSLVEAIRRLLSLSAQRAFANLMRENGFYDDQLARISLPDALGGSKGADVLTAVLTSALFRNRLTKQVNRAAEKGAELAAPVVADAVLNMGIPDAAAIIRGGGSSATELLRTAMGEKLLGTMLPGIDRGLRLFDNAVVVEALRAATNIDFAGLRDDVTAKASDAVYRAIGREEIAIRADPASTNDPLLIAVFRPAK
;
A
#
# COMPACT_ATOMS: atom_id res chain seq x y z
N MET A 1 12.06 -92.72 39.45
CA MET A 1 13.29 -91.93 39.55
C MET A 1 12.92 -90.45 39.39
N ILE A 2 12.57 -89.80 40.51
CA ILE A 2 13.00 -88.47 40.98
C ILE A 2 12.97 -87.25 40.01
N ILE A 3 12.16 -86.22 40.39
CA ILE A 3 12.26 -84.74 40.16
C ILE A 3 11.80 -84.23 38.77
N SER A 4 11.01 -83.15 38.57
CA SER A 4 10.78 -81.92 39.35
C SER A 4 9.39 -81.29 39.16
N ARG A 5 9.06 -80.41 40.10
CA ARG A 5 7.86 -79.57 40.23
C ARG A 5 8.06 -78.19 39.55
N ARG A 6 6.94 -77.46 39.36
CA ARG A 6 6.81 -75.99 39.14
C ARG A 6 7.09 -75.53 37.69
N SER A 7 6.32 -74.67 37.02
CA SER A 7 5.24 -73.75 37.41
C SER A 7 4.37 -73.36 36.21
N LEU A 8 3.16 -72.93 36.56
CA LEU A 8 2.07 -72.35 35.79
C LEU A 8 2.44 -71.20 34.82
N LEU A 9 1.73 -71.20 33.68
CA LEU A 9 1.06 -70.08 33.00
C LEU A 9 1.58 -68.64 33.25
N CYS A 10 2.00 -67.98 32.16
CA CYS A 10 1.50 -66.65 31.77
C CYS A 10 2.07 -66.24 30.41
N SER A 11 1.26 -66.43 29.36
CA SER A 11 1.44 -65.84 28.04
C SER A 11 1.20 -64.33 28.11
N ALA A 12 2.26 -63.53 28.01
CA ALA A 12 2.18 -62.08 27.86
C ALA A 12 2.66 -61.70 26.45
N THR A 13 1.72 -61.48 25.55
CA THR A 13 1.97 -60.87 24.23
C THR A 13 2.29 -59.38 24.45
N LEU A 14 3.56 -59.01 24.35
CA LEU A 14 4.02 -57.64 24.30
C LEU A 14 3.62 -57.02 22.95
N LEU A 15 2.52 -56.27 22.96
CA LEU A 15 2.20 -55.33 21.88
C LEU A 15 3.24 -54.18 21.91
N PRO A 16 3.94 -53.90 20.79
CA PRO A 16 4.72 -52.69 20.68
C PRO A 16 3.75 -51.51 20.58
N ILE A 17 3.65 -50.72 21.65
CA ILE A 17 2.96 -49.43 21.61
C ILE A 17 3.82 -48.52 20.72
N LEU A 18 3.39 -48.34 19.46
CA LEU A 18 3.88 -47.25 18.61
C LEU A 18 3.50 -45.92 19.28
N THR A 19 4.41 -45.38 20.07
CA THR A 19 4.38 -43.96 20.43
C THR A 19 4.75 -43.18 19.17
N LEU A 20 3.76 -42.90 18.34
CA LEU A 20 3.87 -41.84 17.33
C LEU A 20 4.10 -40.53 18.10
N PRO A 21 5.22 -39.82 17.91
CA PRO A 21 5.27 -38.40 18.22
C PRO A 21 4.39 -37.72 17.16
N GLY A 22 3.07 -37.79 17.36
CA GLY A 22 2.14 -36.86 16.77
C GLY A 22 2.38 -35.52 17.45
N CYS A 23 3.43 -34.82 17.04
CA CYS A 23 3.46 -33.37 17.14
C CYS A 23 2.30 -32.88 16.27
N ALA A 24 1.12 -32.81 16.86
CA ALA A 24 0.10 -31.90 16.41
C ALA A 24 0.73 -30.51 16.50
N GLU A 25 1.32 -30.04 15.39
CA GLU A 25 1.62 -28.64 15.20
C GLU A 25 0.28 -27.90 15.27
N THR A 26 -0.07 -27.48 16.47
CA THR A 26 -1.16 -26.55 16.72
C THR A 26 -0.85 -25.26 15.96
N GLY A 27 -1.44 -25.12 14.76
CA GLY A 27 -1.78 -23.87 14.12
C GLY A 27 -0.66 -22.81 14.02
N ARG A 28 0.51 -23.13 13.46
CA ARG A 28 1.46 -22.09 13.05
C ARG A 28 0.94 -21.41 11.78
N PHE A 29 0.10 -20.40 11.97
CA PHE A 29 -0.30 -19.49 10.90
C PHE A 29 0.94 -18.96 10.17
N SER A 30 0.96 -18.99 8.84
CA SER A 30 2.04 -18.38 8.07
C SER A 30 1.95 -16.86 8.23
N LEU A 31 2.87 -16.30 9.02
CA LEU A 31 2.96 -14.85 9.25
C LEU A 31 3.26 -14.10 7.95
N VAL A 32 4.04 -14.72 7.06
CA VAL A 32 4.34 -14.20 5.71
C VAL A 32 3.05 -14.08 4.90
N GLU A 33 2.23 -15.14 4.90
CA GLU A 33 0.95 -15.14 4.19
C GLU A 33 -0.02 -14.10 4.78
N ALA A 34 -0.05 -13.96 6.11
CA ALA A 34 -0.87 -12.96 6.76
C ALA A 34 -0.49 -11.53 6.32
N ILE A 35 0.81 -11.22 6.22
CA ILE A 35 1.29 -9.92 5.71
C ILE A 35 0.92 -9.73 4.23
N ARG A 36 1.07 -10.75 3.39
CA ARG A 36 0.67 -10.66 1.97
C ARG A 36 -0.82 -10.38 1.83
N ARG A 37 -1.67 -11.06 2.60
CA ARG A 37 -3.12 -10.84 2.59
C ARG A 37 -3.52 -9.49 3.13
N LEU A 38 -2.89 -9.06 4.23
CA LEU A 38 -3.07 -7.72 4.79
C LEU A 38 -2.81 -6.67 3.72
N LEU A 39 -1.62 -6.70 3.10
CA LEU A 39 -1.24 -5.74 2.07
C LEU A 39 -2.09 -5.85 0.81
N SER A 40 -2.48 -7.06 0.40
CA SER A 40 -3.34 -7.25 -0.77
C SER A 40 -4.69 -6.59 -0.55
N LEU A 41 -5.30 -6.79 0.63
CA LEU A 41 -6.58 -6.19 0.97
C LEU A 41 -6.46 -4.67 1.17
N SER A 42 -5.41 -4.20 1.84
CA SER A 42 -5.12 -2.77 2.00
C SER A 42 -4.95 -2.07 0.66
N ALA A 43 -4.14 -2.64 -0.24
CA ALA A 43 -3.93 -2.11 -1.58
C ALA A 43 -5.22 -2.08 -2.40
N GLN A 44 -5.99 -3.18 -2.39
CA GLN A 44 -7.28 -3.24 -3.09
C GLN A 44 -8.24 -2.16 -2.62
N ARG A 45 -8.42 -1.99 -1.30
CA ARG A 45 -9.29 -0.94 -0.72
C ARG A 45 -8.78 0.46 -1.04
N ALA A 46 -7.48 0.70 -0.90
CA ALA A 46 -6.87 1.99 -1.20
C ALA A 46 -7.07 2.38 -2.67
N PHE A 47 -6.72 1.50 -3.62
CA PHE A 47 -6.91 1.77 -5.05
C PHE A 47 -8.39 1.87 -5.44
N ALA A 48 -9.27 1.05 -4.84
CA ALA A 48 -10.71 1.14 -5.08
C ALA A 48 -11.28 2.50 -4.64
N ASN A 49 -10.69 3.16 -3.64
CA ASN A 49 -11.07 4.52 -3.24
C ASN A 49 -10.42 5.58 -4.14
N LEU A 50 -9.11 5.48 -4.36
CA LEU A 50 -8.33 6.48 -5.09
C LEU A 50 -8.69 6.59 -6.57
N MET A 51 -9.04 5.49 -7.23
CA MET A 51 -9.37 5.46 -8.67
C MET A 51 -10.84 5.78 -8.96
N ARG A 52 -11.65 6.10 -7.95
CA ARG A 52 -13.00 6.63 -8.17
C ARG A 52 -12.91 7.99 -8.84
N GLU A 53 -14.01 8.42 -9.45
CA GLU A 53 -14.10 9.79 -9.94
C GLU A 53 -13.83 10.78 -8.80
N ASN A 54 -12.83 11.65 -9.00
CA ASN A 54 -12.35 12.61 -7.99
C ASN A 54 -11.78 11.95 -6.72
N GLY A 55 -11.41 10.67 -6.73
CA GLY A 55 -10.96 9.93 -5.55
C GLY A 55 -9.76 10.57 -4.85
N PHE A 56 -8.76 11.01 -5.62
CA PHE A 56 -7.65 11.80 -5.08
C PHE A 56 -8.11 13.18 -4.62
N TYR A 57 -8.96 13.84 -5.40
CA TYR A 57 -9.40 15.20 -5.10
C TYR A 57 -10.28 15.27 -3.83
N ASP A 58 -11.09 14.25 -3.55
CA ASP A 58 -12.04 14.25 -2.43
C ASP A 58 -11.44 13.68 -1.14
N ASP A 59 -10.44 12.79 -1.23
CA ASP A 59 -9.69 12.29 -0.07
C ASP A 59 -8.71 13.36 0.43
N GLN A 60 -8.96 13.93 1.61
CA GLN A 60 -8.13 14.99 2.19
C GLN A 60 -6.67 14.58 2.41
N LEU A 61 -6.42 13.29 2.65
CA LEU A 61 -5.08 12.77 2.80
C LEU A 61 -4.46 12.53 1.43
N ALA A 62 -5.19 11.99 0.46
CA ALA A 62 -4.61 11.69 -0.85
C ALA A 62 -4.55 12.89 -1.80
N ARG A 63 -5.27 13.98 -1.51
CA ARG A 63 -5.33 15.17 -2.36
C ARG A 63 -3.96 15.73 -2.66
N ILE A 64 -3.68 15.85 -3.95
CA ILE A 64 -2.45 16.44 -4.46
C ILE A 64 -2.60 17.96 -4.44
N SER A 65 -1.79 18.58 -3.59
CA SER A 65 -1.61 20.02 -3.53
C SER A 65 -0.63 20.50 -4.60
N LEU A 66 -0.92 21.67 -5.16
CA LEU A 66 -0.01 22.34 -6.07
C LEU A 66 1.30 22.69 -5.35
N PRO A 67 2.46 22.69 -6.04
CA PRO A 67 3.71 23.22 -5.51
C PRO A 67 3.55 24.59 -4.83
N ASP A 68 4.24 24.83 -3.72
CA ASP A 68 4.17 26.11 -2.98
C ASP A 68 4.62 27.30 -3.83
N ALA A 69 5.47 27.07 -4.82
CA ALA A 69 5.87 28.09 -5.79
C ALA A 69 4.69 28.62 -6.63
N LEU A 70 3.61 27.83 -6.81
CA LEU A 70 2.33 28.27 -7.40
C LEU A 70 1.46 29.07 -6.42
N GLY A 71 1.90 29.17 -5.16
CA GLY A 71 1.17 29.77 -4.06
C GLY A 71 1.50 31.23 -3.73
N GLY A 72 2.52 31.87 -4.31
CA GLY A 72 2.84 33.23 -3.82
C GLY A 72 4.04 34.02 -4.36
N SER A 73 4.41 33.92 -5.63
CA SER A 73 5.27 34.95 -6.24
C SER A 73 4.44 36.17 -6.62
N LYS A 74 4.62 37.28 -5.87
CA LYS A 74 3.97 38.57 -6.11
C LYS A 74 4.54 39.27 -7.35
N GLY A 75 4.31 38.72 -8.54
CA GLY A 75 4.58 39.42 -9.79
C GLY A 75 3.43 40.36 -10.14
N ALA A 76 3.73 41.61 -10.48
CA ALA A 76 2.74 42.67 -10.75
C ALA A 76 2.06 42.56 -12.14
N ASP A 77 2.37 41.53 -12.91
CA ASP A 77 1.85 41.38 -14.28
C ASP A 77 0.47 40.68 -14.31
N VAL A 78 -0.37 41.10 -15.26
CA VAL A 78 -1.72 40.57 -15.51
C VAL A 78 -1.70 39.04 -15.71
N LEU A 79 -0.65 38.52 -16.34
CA LEU A 79 -0.46 37.08 -16.54
C LEU A 79 -0.26 36.34 -15.21
N THR A 80 0.54 36.90 -14.30
CA THR A 80 0.74 36.38 -12.94
C THR A 80 -0.54 36.48 -12.12
N ALA A 81 -1.32 37.56 -12.27
CA ALA A 81 -2.63 37.70 -11.61
C ALA A 81 -3.66 36.65 -12.09
N VAL A 82 -3.67 36.29 -13.37
CA VAL A 82 -4.55 35.24 -13.91
C VAL A 82 -4.12 33.85 -13.42
N LEU A 83 -2.82 33.54 -13.41
CA LEU A 83 -2.30 32.26 -12.91
C LEU A 83 -2.46 32.10 -11.40
N THR A 84 -2.35 33.18 -10.65
CA THR A 84 -2.62 33.21 -9.21
C THR A 84 -4.11 33.42 -8.90
N SER A 85 -4.98 33.44 -9.92
CA SER A 85 -6.42 33.49 -9.70
C SER A 85 -6.92 32.20 -9.06
N ALA A 86 -7.91 32.31 -8.17
CA ALA A 86 -8.54 31.16 -7.55
C ALA A 86 -9.16 30.21 -8.58
N LEU A 87 -9.69 30.74 -9.70
CA LEU A 87 -10.28 29.95 -10.77
C LEU A 87 -9.24 29.08 -11.48
N PHE A 88 -8.08 29.64 -11.83
CA PHE A 88 -7.02 28.88 -12.47
C PHE A 88 -6.45 27.81 -11.52
N ARG A 89 -6.15 28.19 -10.28
CA ARG A 89 -5.67 27.23 -9.27
C ARG A 89 -6.64 26.08 -9.06
N ASN A 90 -7.94 26.37 -8.91
CA ASN A 90 -8.95 25.33 -8.73
C ASN A 90 -9.02 24.37 -9.92
N ARG A 91 -8.92 24.88 -11.16
CA ARG A 91 -8.87 24.05 -12.37
C ARG A 91 -7.61 23.20 -12.43
N LEU A 92 -6.45 23.79 -12.14
CA LEU A 92 -5.17 23.09 -12.14
C LEU A 92 -5.13 22.01 -11.04
N THR A 93 -5.58 22.32 -9.82
CA THR A 93 -5.67 21.34 -8.74
C THR A 93 -6.56 20.17 -9.13
N LYS A 94 -7.75 20.42 -9.70
CA LYS A 94 -8.61 19.33 -10.20
C LYS A 94 -7.91 18.49 -11.25
N GLN A 95 -7.19 19.13 -12.19
CA GLN A 95 -6.48 18.39 -13.22
C GLN A 95 -5.33 17.54 -12.66
N VAL A 96 -4.53 18.11 -11.76
CA VAL A 96 -3.43 17.41 -11.10
C VAL A 96 -3.92 16.17 -10.36
N ASN A 97 -5.07 16.27 -9.69
CA ASN A 97 -5.67 15.12 -9.00
C ASN A 97 -6.24 14.08 -9.98
N ARG A 98 -6.85 14.50 -11.10
CA ARG A 98 -7.23 13.57 -12.20
C ARG A 98 -6.02 12.91 -12.84
N ALA A 99 -4.89 13.61 -12.94
CA ALA A 99 -3.64 13.04 -13.42
C ALA A 99 -3.12 11.97 -12.45
N ALA A 100 -3.19 12.24 -11.14
CA ALA A 100 -2.84 11.26 -10.11
C ALA A 100 -3.72 10.00 -10.18
N GLU A 101 -5.02 10.13 -10.43
CA GLU A 101 -5.93 8.99 -10.70
C GLU A 101 -5.42 8.15 -11.88
N LYS A 102 -5.04 8.79 -12.99
CA LYS A 102 -4.45 8.10 -14.15
C LYS A 102 -3.11 7.43 -13.87
N GLY A 103 -2.30 8.01 -12.99
CA GLY A 103 -1.11 7.34 -12.46
C GLY A 103 -1.47 6.10 -11.64
N ALA A 104 -2.46 6.22 -10.75
CA ALA A 104 -2.90 5.14 -9.88
C ALA A 104 -3.49 3.95 -10.65
N GLU A 105 -4.22 4.20 -11.75
CA GLU A 105 -4.72 3.16 -12.67
C GLU A 105 -3.57 2.27 -13.21
N LEU A 106 -2.41 2.86 -13.51
CA LEU A 106 -1.23 2.10 -13.97
C LEU A 106 -0.50 1.42 -12.81
N ALA A 107 -0.49 2.04 -11.63
CA ALA A 107 0.20 1.53 -10.45
C ALA A 107 -0.47 0.30 -9.84
N ALA A 108 -1.81 0.24 -9.82
CA ALA A 108 -2.57 -0.82 -9.17
C ALA A 108 -2.09 -2.26 -9.48
N PRO A 109 -1.94 -2.68 -10.75
CA PRO A 109 -1.45 -4.02 -11.06
C PRO A 109 -0.01 -4.26 -10.63
N VAL A 110 0.85 -3.24 -10.68
CA VAL A 110 2.27 -3.35 -10.29
C VAL A 110 2.44 -3.46 -8.78
N VAL A 111 1.61 -2.77 -8.00
CA VAL A 111 1.56 -2.91 -6.55
C VAL A 111 1.04 -4.30 -6.17
N ALA A 112 -0.02 -4.78 -6.82
CA ALA A 112 -0.56 -6.11 -6.56
C ALA A 112 0.50 -7.20 -6.81
N ASP A 113 1.23 -7.11 -7.91
CA ASP A 113 2.33 -8.02 -8.23
C ASP A 113 3.47 -7.94 -7.20
N ALA A 114 3.85 -6.72 -6.79
CA ALA A 114 4.89 -6.53 -5.78
C ALA A 114 4.51 -7.17 -4.42
N VAL A 115 3.25 -7.02 -3.98
CA VAL A 115 2.76 -7.64 -2.74
C VAL A 115 2.86 -9.17 -2.77
N LEU A 116 2.63 -9.79 -3.93
CA LEU A 116 2.71 -11.24 -4.10
C LEU A 116 4.15 -11.77 -4.16
N ASN A 117 5.08 -10.98 -4.69
CA ASN A 117 6.42 -11.45 -5.02
C ASN A 117 7.53 -10.90 -4.11
N MET A 118 7.28 -9.85 -3.34
CA MET A 118 8.30 -9.26 -2.46
C MET A 118 8.75 -10.22 -1.36
N GLY A 119 10.00 -10.07 -0.93
CA GLY A 119 10.51 -10.73 0.28
C GLY A 119 9.96 -10.08 1.55
N ILE A 120 9.67 -10.90 2.57
CA ILE A 120 9.14 -10.45 3.85
C ILE A 120 10.13 -10.88 4.94
N PRO A 121 11.21 -10.12 5.17
CA PRO A 121 12.16 -10.41 6.23
C PRO A 121 11.48 -10.18 7.59
N ASP A 122 11.74 -11.08 8.54
CA ASP A 122 11.22 -11.01 9.91
C ASP A 122 9.71 -10.66 9.99
N ALA A 123 8.88 -11.54 9.45
CA ALA A 123 7.42 -11.40 9.47
C ALA A 123 6.86 -11.17 10.90
N ALA A 124 7.52 -11.69 11.93
CA ALA A 124 7.12 -11.48 13.31
C ALA A 124 7.33 -10.02 13.75
N ALA A 125 8.45 -9.39 13.38
CA ALA A 125 8.69 -7.98 13.65
C ALA A 125 7.66 -7.08 12.94
N ILE A 126 7.31 -7.36 11.68
CA ILE A 126 6.32 -6.58 10.93
C ILE A 126 4.93 -6.68 11.56
N ILE A 127 4.53 -7.86 12.02
CA ILE A 127 3.25 -8.02 12.71
C ILE A 127 3.23 -7.24 14.02
N ARG A 128 4.30 -7.32 14.83
CA ARG A 128 4.42 -6.61 16.12
C ARG A 128 4.62 -5.11 15.99
N GLY A 129 5.23 -4.64 14.90
CA GLY A 129 5.56 -3.23 14.70
C GLY A 129 4.36 -2.29 14.65
N GLY A 130 3.15 -2.82 14.44
CA GLY A 130 1.92 -2.04 14.39
C GLY A 130 1.91 -1.03 13.24
N GLY A 131 1.01 -0.04 13.33
CA GLY A 131 0.92 1.05 12.35
C GLY A 131 0.79 0.54 10.90
N SER A 132 1.53 1.17 10.00
CA SER A 132 1.65 0.83 8.57
C SER A 132 2.94 0.07 8.24
N SER A 133 3.47 -0.72 9.18
CA SER A 133 4.78 -1.38 9.03
C SER A 133 4.89 -2.31 7.81
N ALA A 134 3.81 -2.99 7.42
CA ALA A 134 3.83 -3.77 6.19
C ALA A 134 3.87 -2.88 4.94
N THR A 135 3.19 -1.73 4.98
CA THR A 135 3.19 -0.73 3.91
C THR A 135 4.57 -0.09 3.74
N GLU A 136 5.29 0.19 4.83
CA GLU A 136 6.67 0.69 4.75
C GLU A 136 7.63 -0.35 4.15
N LEU A 137 7.42 -1.63 4.47
CA LEU A 137 8.14 -2.71 3.78
C LEU A 137 7.83 -2.69 2.27
N LEU A 138 6.55 -2.61 1.89
CA LEU A 138 6.15 -2.55 0.48
C LEU A 138 6.79 -1.35 -0.23
N ARG A 139 6.77 -0.16 0.40
CA ARG A 139 7.41 1.05 -0.13
C ARG A 139 8.90 0.84 -0.38
N THR A 140 9.58 0.21 0.58
CA THR A 140 11.00 -0.12 0.46
C THR A 140 11.27 -1.13 -0.65
N ALA A 141 10.43 -2.17 -0.77
CA ALA A 141 10.57 -3.21 -1.78
C ALA A 141 10.31 -2.71 -3.21
N MET A 142 9.42 -1.72 -3.36
CA MET A 142 9.12 -1.12 -4.67
C MET A 142 10.14 -0.07 -5.10
N GLY A 143 10.71 0.69 -4.16
CA GLY A 143 11.62 1.80 -4.45
C GLY A 143 11.02 2.76 -5.50
N GLU A 144 11.81 3.08 -6.53
CA GLU A 144 11.42 3.99 -7.62
C GLU A 144 10.44 3.37 -8.63
N LYS A 145 10.15 2.07 -8.54
CA LYS A 145 9.29 1.37 -9.52
C LYS A 145 7.89 1.96 -9.56
N LEU A 146 7.34 2.35 -8.40
CA LEU A 146 6.00 2.93 -8.35
C LEU A 146 5.96 4.29 -9.06
N LEU A 147 6.94 5.16 -8.80
CA LEU A 147 7.06 6.47 -9.44
C LEU A 147 7.15 6.34 -10.96
N GLY A 148 8.06 5.50 -11.44
CA GLY A 148 8.22 5.25 -12.88
C GLY A 148 6.97 4.67 -13.55
N THR A 149 6.17 3.89 -12.81
CA THR A 149 4.91 3.32 -13.32
C THR A 149 3.80 4.37 -13.40
N MET A 150 3.73 5.28 -12.44
CA MET A 150 2.70 6.33 -12.38
C MET A 150 2.95 7.45 -13.39
N LEU A 151 4.23 7.75 -13.66
CA LEU A 151 4.65 8.90 -14.47
C LEU A 151 3.94 8.98 -15.84
N PRO A 152 3.82 7.90 -16.66
CA PRO A 152 3.13 7.99 -17.95
C PRO A 152 1.62 8.27 -17.83
N GLY A 153 0.99 7.83 -16.75
CA GLY A 153 -0.43 8.11 -16.47
C GLY A 153 -0.64 9.57 -16.12
N ILE A 154 0.24 10.09 -15.27
CA ILE A 154 0.24 11.49 -14.82
C ILE A 154 0.56 12.43 -15.99
N ASP A 155 1.58 12.11 -16.80
CA ASP A 155 1.91 12.86 -18.01
C ASP A 155 0.69 13.03 -18.91
N ARG A 156 0.02 11.92 -19.26
CA ARG A 156 -1.21 11.94 -20.07
C ARG A 156 -2.32 12.76 -19.41
N GLY A 157 -2.46 12.66 -18.09
CA GLY A 157 -3.42 13.45 -17.33
C GLY A 157 -3.10 14.95 -17.36
N LEU A 158 -1.84 15.35 -17.39
CA LEU A 158 -1.44 16.76 -17.39
C LEU A 158 -1.41 17.40 -18.78
N ARG A 159 -1.44 16.62 -19.87
CA ARG A 159 -1.36 17.13 -21.26
C ARG A 159 -2.35 18.23 -21.62
N LEU A 160 -3.53 18.30 -20.98
CA LEU A 160 -4.47 19.41 -21.20
C LEU A 160 -3.89 20.79 -20.82
N PHE A 161 -2.84 20.83 -20.00
CA PHE A 161 -2.12 22.04 -19.58
C PHE A 161 -0.74 22.17 -20.25
N ASP A 162 -0.37 21.23 -21.13
CA ASP A 162 0.84 21.29 -21.96
C ASP A 162 0.63 22.20 -23.19
N ASN A 163 0.07 23.39 -22.95
CA ASN A 163 -0.03 24.44 -23.94
C ASN A 163 1.15 25.41 -23.74
N ALA A 164 1.88 25.72 -24.81
CA ALA A 164 3.05 26.59 -24.77
C ALA A 164 2.82 27.92 -24.01
N VAL A 165 1.62 28.51 -24.13
CA VAL A 165 1.25 29.74 -23.42
C VAL A 165 1.09 29.49 -21.92
N VAL A 166 0.46 28.38 -21.53
CA VAL A 166 0.25 28.04 -20.11
C VAL A 166 1.57 27.66 -19.46
N VAL A 167 2.40 26.87 -20.14
CA VAL A 167 3.72 26.45 -19.65
C VAL A 167 4.65 27.65 -19.49
N GLU A 168 4.70 28.54 -20.47
CA GLU A 168 5.54 29.73 -20.39
C GLU A 168 5.06 30.67 -19.27
N ALA A 169 3.75 30.81 -19.12
CA ALA A 169 3.18 31.61 -18.05
C ALA A 169 3.48 31.00 -16.66
N LEU A 170 3.33 29.68 -16.49
CA LEU A 170 3.69 28.97 -15.25
C LEU A 170 5.17 29.18 -14.92
N ARG A 171 6.04 29.00 -15.91
CA ARG A 171 7.49 29.19 -15.76
C ARG A 171 7.83 30.62 -15.34
N ALA A 172 7.26 31.62 -16.01
CA ALA A 172 7.48 33.03 -15.69
C ALA A 172 6.97 33.40 -14.29
N ALA A 173 5.85 32.81 -13.86
CA ALA A 173 5.26 33.08 -12.56
C ALA A 173 6.00 32.35 -11.43
N THR A 174 6.35 31.08 -11.59
CA THR A 174 6.74 30.21 -10.46
C THR A 174 8.11 29.59 -10.58
N ASN A 175 8.83 29.83 -11.69
CA ASN A 175 10.09 29.19 -12.02
C ASN A 175 10.02 27.65 -12.07
N ILE A 176 8.81 27.09 -12.28
CA ILE A 176 8.58 25.65 -12.46
C ILE A 176 8.12 25.45 -13.91
N ASP A 177 8.76 24.53 -14.62
CA ASP A 177 8.34 24.11 -15.95
C ASP A 177 7.39 22.90 -15.88
N PHE A 178 6.86 22.48 -17.02
CA PHE A 178 5.93 21.36 -17.09
C PHE A 178 6.54 20.05 -16.58
N ALA A 179 7.83 19.82 -16.84
CA ALA A 179 8.55 18.64 -16.37
C ALA A 179 8.64 18.61 -14.83
N GLY A 180 9.03 19.73 -14.21
CA GLY A 180 9.07 19.86 -12.76
C GLY A 180 7.70 19.70 -12.10
N LEU A 181 6.63 20.23 -12.71
CA LEU A 181 5.26 20.02 -12.24
C LEU A 181 4.87 18.53 -12.32
N ARG A 182 5.13 17.89 -13.46
CA ARG A 182 4.84 16.46 -13.66
C ARG A 182 5.56 15.60 -12.62
N ASP A 183 6.83 15.88 -12.37
CA ASP A 183 7.66 15.10 -11.45
C ASP A 183 7.21 15.31 -10.00
N ASP A 184 6.88 16.56 -9.58
CA ASP A 184 6.31 16.86 -8.26
C ASP A 184 4.96 16.16 -8.03
N VAL A 185 4.07 16.21 -9.03
CA VAL A 185 2.77 15.53 -8.97
C VAL A 185 2.95 14.02 -8.87
N THR A 186 3.93 13.46 -9.59
CA THR A 186 4.25 12.02 -9.54
C THR A 186 4.76 11.61 -8.16
N ALA A 187 5.67 12.37 -7.58
CA ALA A 187 6.17 12.14 -6.23
C ALA A 187 5.04 12.16 -5.19
N LYS A 188 4.23 13.23 -5.18
CA LYS A 188 3.11 13.38 -4.25
C LYS A 188 2.04 12.30 -4.44
N ALA A 189 1.75 11.90 -5.67
CA ALA A 189 0.76 10.87 -5.97
C ALA A 189 1.22 9.49 -5.49
N SER A 190 2.49 9.14 -5.71
CA SER A 190 3.09 7.91 -5.17
C SER A 190 3.02 7.87 -3.64
N ASP A 191 3.38 8.98 -2.98
CA ASP A 191 3.30 9.09 -1.52
C ASP A 191 1.85 9.00 -1.01
N ALA A 192 0.90 9.61 -1.73
CA ALA A 192 -0.52 9.50 -1.43
C ALA A 192 -1.03 8.05 -1.52
N VAL A 193 -0.58 7.29 -2.52
CA VAL A 193 -0.91 5.85 -2.65
C VAL A 193 -0.41 5.09 -1.41
N TYR A 194 0.85 5.23 -1.02
CA TYR A 194 1.36 4.54 0.16
C TYR A 194 0.63 4.95 1.44
N ARG A 195 0.32 6.24 1.63
CA ARG A 195 -0.45 6.70 2.79
C ARG A 195 -1.86 6.11 2.82
N ALA A 196 -2.51 5.97 1.66
CA ALA A 196 -3.81 5.33 1.56
C ALA A 196 -3.73 3.83 1.92
N ILE A 197 -2.73 3.10 1.40
CA ILE A 197 -2.50 1.68 1.75
C ILE A 197 -2.23 1.53 3.25
N GLY A 198 -1.37 2.38 3.82
CA GLY A 198 -1.04 2.36 5.24
C GLY A 198 -2.25 2.65 6.13
N ARG A 199 -3.14 3.56 5.71
CA ARG A 199 -4.41 3.82 6.40
C ARG A 199 -5.31 2.58 6.42
N GLU A 200 -5.43 1.86 5.30
CA GLU A 200 -6.20 0.62 5.24
C GLU A 200 -5.55 -0.50 6.07
N GLU A 201 -4.21 -0.60 6.07
CA GLU A 201 -3.48 -1.52 6.95
C GLU A 201 -3.80 -1.26 8.42
N ILE A 202 -3.71 -0.01 8.85
CA ILE A 202 -4.03 0.40 10.23
C ILE A 202 -5.47 0.03 10.57
N ALA A 203 -6.42 0.30 9.66
CA ALA A 203 -7.82 -0.03 9.85
C ALA A 203 -8.05 -1.55 10.01
N ILE A 204 -7.39 -2.37 9.18
CA ILE A 204 -7.48 -3.83 9.28
C ILE A 204 -6.84 -4.34 10.57
N ARG A 205 -5.71 -3.78 11.00
CA ARG A 205 -5.06 -4.16 12.27
C ARG A 205 -5.94 -3.81 13.48
N ALA A 206 -6.68 -2.69 13.41
CA ALA A 206 -7.57 -2.25 14.47
C ALA A 206 -8.85 -3.10 14.56
N ASP A 207 -9.41 -3.49 13.41
CA ASP A 207 -10.57 -4.38 13.32
C ASP A 207 -10.36 -5.49 12.27
N PRO A 208 -9.65 -6.57 12.63
CA PRO A 208 -9.39 -7.66 11.69
C PRO A 208 -10.65 -8.47 11.39
N ALA A 209 -11.70 -8.39 12.23
CA ALA A 209 -12.97 -9.07 11.97
C ALA A 209 -13.67 -8.51 10.72
N SER A 210 -13.49 -7.21 10.44
CA SER A 210 -14.00 -6.55 9.21
C SER A 210 -13.49 -7.17 7.90
N THR A 211 -12.43 -7.97 7.95
CA THR A 211 -11.86 -8.62 6.76
C THR A 211 -12.59 -9.90 6.37
N ASN A 212 -13.31 -10.53 7.31
CA ASN A 212 -13.82 -11.90 7.17
C ASN A 212 -12.75 -12.94 6.75
N ASP A 213 -11.46 -12.65 6.95
CA ASP A 213 -10.37 -13.57 6.64
C ASP A 213 -9.93 -14.28 7.94
N PRO A 214 -10.09 -15.62 8.05
CA PRO A 214 -9.73 -16.36 9.25
C PRO A 214 -8.26 -16.22 9.66
N LEU A 215 -7.34 -16.09 8.70
CA LEU A 215 -5.91 -15.92 8.95
C LEU A 215 -5.62 -14.53 9.52
N LEU A 216 -6.16 -13.47 8.92
CA LEU A 216 -5.98 -12.11 9.43
C LEU A 216 -6.60 -11.95 10.81
N ILE A 217 -7.81 -12.51 11.00
CA ILE A 217 -8.47 -12.55 12.29
C ILE A 217 -7.61 -13.30 13.31
N ALA A 218 -7.05 -14.46 12.97
CA ALA A 218 -6.24 -15.22 13.91
C ALA A 218 -4.93 -14.51 14.30
N VAL A 219 -4.28 -13.82 13.35
CA VAL A 219 -2.98 -13.17 13.55
C VAL A 219 -3.09 -11.81 14.24
N PHE A 220 -4.09 -11.00 13.90
CA PHE A 220 -4.21 -9.61 14.38
C PHE A 220 -5.26 -9.41 15.47
N ARG A 221 -5.99 -10.45 15.88
CA ARG A 221 -6.96 -10.32 16.98
C ARG A 221 -6.25 -9.77 18.23
N PRO A 222 -6.82 -8.74 18.89
CA PRO A 222 -6.26 -8.23 20.14
C PRO A 222 -6.20 -9.34 21.19
N ALA A 223 -5.07 -9.47 21.88
CA ALA A 223 -5.00 -10.31 23.07
C ALA A 223 -6.00 -9.74 24.10
N LYS A 224 -6.91 -10.58 24.60
CA LYS A 224 -7.80 -10.24 25.72
C LYS A 224 -7.01 -10.18 27.02
#